data_AF-A0A961SB37-F1
#
_entry.id   AF-A0A961SB37-F1
#
_cell.length_a   1.000
_cell.length_b   1.000
_cell.length_c   1.000
_cell.angle_alpha   90.00
_cell.angle_beta   90.00
_cell.angle_gamma   90.00
#
_symmetry.space_group_name_H-M   'P 1'
#
loop_
_entity.id
_entity.type
_entity.pdbx_description
1 polymer ?
#
loop_
_entity_poly.entity_id
_entity_poly.type
_entity_poly.pdbx_seq_one_letter_code
_entity_poly.pdbx_strand_id
1 'polypeptide(L)'
;MARVSISVPDDLKTQMDGRDDVNWSSIARRAFELEIQSKVIVEGNLEMNGVIERLRASKERGEHENRIHWIENGAGWAAHKAEFEELERMVDINPDEFDSNQALLERMFEARFDSAAGNQAELLGYAEEFKKNRLPSLNELTWWLDGVDQVWDEVADKL
;
A
#
# COMPACT_ATOMS: atom_id res chain seq x y z
N MET A 1 31.65 25.72 -0.58
CA MET A 1 32.07 24.31 -0.70
C MET A 1 33.31 24.12 0.16
N ALA A 2 33.35 23.12 1.04
CA ALA A 2 34.51 22.87 1.91
C ALA A 2 35.59 22.11 1.13
N ARG A 3 36.87 22.41 1.39
CA ARG A 3 38.03 21.72 0.78
C ARG A 3 38.70 20.85 1.83
N VAL A 4 38.88 19.57 1.52
CA VAL A 4 39.56 18.59 2.38
C VAL A 4 40.73 18.01 1.60
N SER A 5 41.88 17.88 2.26
CA SER A 5 43.03 17.15 1.75
C SER A 5 43.09 15.79 2.44
N ILE A 6 43.19 14.73 1.65
CA ILE A 6 43.30 13.35 2.15
C ILE A 6 44.60 12.73 1.65
N SER A 7 45.22 11.92 2.49
CA SER A 7 46.35 11.09 2.07
C SER A 7 45.83 9.77 1.53
N VAL A 8 46.31 9.36 0.36
CA VAL A 8 46.03 8.07 -0.27
C VAL A 8 47.36 7.37 -0.56
N PRO A 9 47.37 6.03 -0.67
CA PRO A 9 48.57 5.31 -1.10
C PRO A 9 49.08 5.80 -2.46
N ASP A 10 50.41 5.85 -2.63
CA ASP A 10 51.05 6.39 -3.83
C ASP A 10 50.65 5.64 -5.12
N ASP A 11 50.51 4.31 -5.01
CA ASP A 11 50.06 3.47 -6.13
C ASP A 11 48.63 3.81 -6.57
N LEU A 12 47.76 4.14 -5.61
CA LEU A 12 46.38 4.54 -5.89
C LEU A 12 46.35 5.93 -6.52
N LYS A 13 47.17 6.87 -6.04
CA LYS A 13 47.29 8.20 -6.64
C LYS A 13 47.73 8.12 -8.10
N THR A 14 48.71 7.27 -8.38
CA THR A 14 49.22 7.03 -9.73
C THR A 14 48.12 6.49 -10.66
N GLN A 15 47.29 5.57 -10.17
CA GLN A 15 46.13 5.06 -10.93
C GLN A 15 45.05 6.12 -11.15
N MET A 16 44.81 6.98 -10.16
CA MET A 16 43.82 8.06 -10.26
C MET A 16 44.24 9.12 -11.29
N ASP A 17 45.53 9.48 -11.32
CA ASP A 17 46.06 10.47 -12.25
C ASP A 17 46.08 9.97 -13.71
N GLY A 18 46.05 8.65 -13.92
CA GLY A 18 45.96 8.06 -15.26
C GLY A 18 44.56 8.11 -15.89
N ARG A 19 43.56 8.68 -15.21
CA ARG A 19 42.14 8.68 -15.63
C ARG A 19 41.54 10.08 -15.54
N ASP A 20 41.70 10.85 -16.60
CA ASP A 20 41.15 12.20 -16.73
C ASP A 20 39.63 12.22 -16.97
N ASP A 21 39.05 11.08 -17.34
CA ASP A 21 37.60 10.91 -17.58
C ASP A 21 36.77 10.86 -16.29
N VAL A 22 37.43 10.80 -15.13
CA VAL A 22 36.78 10.55 -13.85
C VAL A 22 36.76 11.79 -12.96
N ASN A 23 35.57 12.20 -12.53
CA ASN A 23 35.43 13.26 -11.52
C ASN A 23 35.65 12.70 -10.10
N TRP A 24 36.91 12.63 -9.69
CA TRP A 24 37.33 12.11 -8.39
C TRP A 24 36.67 12.81 -7.20
N SER A 25 36.38 14.11 -7.31
CA SER A 25 35.67 14.86 -6.24
C SER A 25 34.24 14.38 -6.07
N SER A 26 33.55 14.03 -7.16
CA SER A 26 32.19 13.50 -7.11
C SER A 26 32.16 12.07 -6.54
N ILE A 27 33.13 11.25 -6.90
CA ILE A 27 33.27 9.89 -6.36
C ILE A 27 33.57 9.94 -4.86
N ALA A 28 34.54 10.77 -4.46
CA ALA A 28 34.90 10.94 -3.05
C ALA A 28 33.72 11.43 -2.22
N ARG A 29 32.95 12.42 -2.72
CA ARG A 29 31.73 12.89 -2.05
C ARG A 29 30.75 11.76 -1.79
N ARG A 30 30.43 10.99 -2.84
CA ARG A 30 29.49 9.87 -2.72
C ARG A 30 29.99 8.79 -1.76
N ALA A 31 31.28 8.47 -1.80
CA ALA A 31 31.89 7.50 -0.91
C ALA A 31 31.83 7.97 0.55
N PHE A 32 32.13 9.25 0.82
CA PHE A 32 32.01 9.82 2.16
C PHE A 32 30.56 9.87 2.65
N GLU A 33 29.60 10.23 1.80
CA GLU A 33 28.17 10.22 2.15
C GLU A 33 27.69 8.82 2.52
N LEU A 34 28.06 7.80 1.73
CA LEU A 34 27.72 6.41 2.01
C LEU A 34 28.36 5.89 3.29
N GLU A 35 29.62 6.23 3.54
CA GLU A 35 30.33 5.80 4.76
C GLU A 35 29.82 6.53 6.01
N ILE A 36 29.43 7.80 5.90
CA ILE A 36 28.77 8.53 6.98
C ILE A 36 27.41 7.88 7.28
N GLN A 37 26.61 7.60 6.25
CA GLN A 37 25.32 6.92 6.42
C GLN A 37 25.48 5.53 7.04
N SER A 38 26.49 4.76 6.62
CA SER A 38 26.75 3.42 7.17
C SER A 38 27.18 3.46 8.63
N LYS A 39 28.05 4.41 9.03
CA LYS A 39 28.49 4.57 10.42
C LYS A 39 27.41 5.13 11.34
N VAL A 40 26.57 6.04 10.84
CA VAL A 40 25.39 6.55 11.57
C VAL A 40 24.41 5.42 11.91
N ILE A 41 24.29 4.40 11.05
CA ILE A 41 23.44 3.21 11.30
C ILE A 41 24.06 2.28 12.36
N VAL A 42 25.40 2.18 12.43
CA VAL A 42 26.11 1.22 13.31
C VAL A 42 26.37 1.78 14.72
N GLU A 43 26.56 3.09 14.89
CA GLU A 43 26.95 3.69 16.18
C GLU A 43 25.77 4.05 17.13
N GLY A 44 24.57 3.53 16.89
CA GLY A 44 23.51 3.49 17.92
C GLY A 44 22.72 4.79 18.14
N ASN A 45 22.78 5.75 17.22
CA ASN A 45 21.84 6.87 17.17
C ASN A 45 21.06 6.81 15.86
N LEU A 46 20.06 5.91 15.82
CA LEU A 46 18.93 6.11 14.94
C LEU A 46 18.26 7.41 15.39
N GLU A 47 18.55 8.53 14.72
CA GLU A 47 17.64 9.66 14.76
C GLU A 47 16.27 9.09 14.39
N MET A 48 15.32 9.18 15.31
CA MET A 48 13.98 8.61 15.18
C MET A 48 13.32 8.96 13.83
N ASN A 49 13.71 10.09 13.24
CA ASN A 49 13.34 10.53 11.90
C ASN A 49 13.69 9.51 10.80
N GLY A 50 14.89 8.93 10.80
CA GLY A 50 15.28 7.90 9.82
C GLY A 50 14.48 6.60 9.95
N VAL A 51 14.10 6.24 11.18
CA VAL A 51 13.20 5.12 11.46
C VAL A 51 11.80 5.42 10.93
N ILE A 52 11.29 6.64 11.18
CA ILE A 52 9.99 7.11 10.72
C ILE A 52 9.92 7.08 9.19
N GLU A 53 10.91 7.62 8.48
CA GLU A 53 10.91 7.64 7.01
C GLU A 53 10.94 6.23 6.41
N ARG A 54 11.77 5.33 6.94
CA ARG A 54 11.78 3.92 6.52
C ARG A 54 10.42 3.26 6.76
N LEU A 55 9.79 3.50 7.91
CA LEU A 55 8.49 2.93 8.24
C LEU A 55 7.36 3.52 7.39
N ARG A 56 7.41 4.81 7.04
CA ARG A 56 6.48 5.45 6.09
C ARG A 56 6.59 4.80 4.71
N ALA A 57 7.80 4.67 4.17
CA ALA A 57 8.01 4.02 2.87
C ALA A 57 7.63 2.52 2.90
N SER A 58 7.79 1.85 4.04
CA SER A 58 7.32 0.47 4.21
C SER A 58 5.79 0.38 4.28
N LYS A 59 5.14 1.34 4.96
CA LYS A 59 3.69 1.44 5.07
C LYS A 59 3.06 1.70 3.71
N GLU A 60 3.58 2.66 2.95
CA GLU A 60 3.07 2.98 1.60
C GLU A 60 3.15 1.78 0.66
N ARG A 61 4.27 1.03 0.68
CA ARG A 61 4.38 -0.19 -0.14
C ARG A 61 3.35 -1.24 0.26
N GLY A 62 3.19 -1.49 1.57
CA GLY A 62 2.19 -2.41 2.07
C GLY A 62 0.75 -1.97 1.75
N GLU A 63 0.45 -0.68 1.82
CA GLU A 63 -0.86 -0.13 1.45
C GLU A 63 -1.13 -0.28 -0.05
N HIS A 64 -0.12 -0.07 -0.91
CA HIS A 64 -0.26 -0.28 -2.35
C HIS A 64 -0.54 -1.73 -2.71
N GLU A 65 0.24 -2.68 -2.15
CA GLU A 65 0.03 -4.11 -2.37
C GLU A 65 -1.33 -4.58 -1.84
N ASN A 66 -1.71 -4.12 -0.65
CA ASN A 66 -3.04 -4.41 -0.08
C ASN A 66 -4.16 -3.83 -0.95
N ARG A 67 -3.99 -2.62 -1.48
CA ARG A 67 -5.00 -1.99 -2.36
C ARG A 67 -5.29 -2.86 -3.58
N ILE A 68 -4.25 -3.34 -4.26
CA ILE A 68 -4.41 -4.23 -5.42
C ILE A 68 -5.19 -5.48 -5.02
N HIS A 69 -4.80 -6.11 -3.90
CA HIS A 69 -5.48 -7.31 -3.41
C HIS A 69 -6.97 -7.09 -3.11
N TRP A 70 -7.34 -5.97 -2.51
CA TRP A 70 -8.74 -5.65 -2.20
C TRP A 70 -9.56 -5.39 -3.45
N ILE A 71 -9.01 -4.63 -4.42
CA ILE A 71 -9.64 -4.39 -5.72
C ILE A 71 -9.87 -5.72 -6.45
N GLU A 72 -8.85 -6.58 -6.54
CA GLU A 72 -8.95 -7.88 -7.20
C GLU A 72 -10.01 -8.78 -6.54
N ASN A 73 -10.14 -8.75 -5.21
CA ASN A 73 -11.18 -9.48 -4.50
C ASN A 73 -12.59 -8.96 -4.81
N GLY A 74 -12.77 -7.63 -4.89
CA GLY A 74 -14.04 -7.01 -5.25
C GLY A 74 -14.47 -7.38 -6.66
N ALA A 75 -13.56 -7.19 -7.62
CA ALA A 75 -13.77 -7.56 -9.02
C ALA A 75 -14.04 -9.06 -9.16
N GLY A 76 -13.27 -9.91 -8.47
CA GLY A 76 -13.46 -11.36 -8.50
C GLY A 76 -14.79 -11.82 -7.93
N TRP A 77 -15.33 -11.14 -6.91
CA TRP A 77 -16.69 -11.40 -6.43
C TRP A 77 -17.72 -10.96 -7.47
N ALA A 78 -17.62 -9.73 -7.99
CA ALA A 78 -18.55 -9.19 -8.98
C ALA A 78 -18.62 -10.05 -10.25
N ALA A 79 -17.48 -10.51 -10.76
CA ALA A 79 -17.41 -11.26 -12.02
C ALA A 79 -17.85 -12.73 -11.91
N HIS A 80 -17.80 -13.33 -10.72
CA HIS A 80 -17.94 -14.79 -10.58
C HIS A 80 -18.99 -15.25 -9.56
N LYS A 81 -19.49 -14.34 -8.72
CA LYS A 81 -20.39 -14.70 -7.61
C LYS A 81 -21.62 -13.81 -7.52
N ALA A 82 -21.51 -12.54 -7.87
CA ALA A 82 -22.62 -11.60 -7.76
C ALA A 82 -23.73 -11.94 -8.77
N GLU A 83 -24.97 -11.89 -8.31
CA GLU A 83 -26.13 -11.79 -9.20
C GLU A 83 -26.36 -10.34 -9.62
N PHE A 84 -27.09 -10.11 -10.73
CA PHE A 84 -27.29 -8.77 -11.28
C PHE A 84 -27.86 -7.78 -10.26
N GLU A 85 -28.91 -8.17 -9.53
CA GLU A 85 -29.54 -7.29 -8.53
C GLU A 85 -28.63 -7.04 -7.32
N GLU A 86 -27.77 -8.00 -6.95
CA GLU A 86 -26.78 -7.80 -5.89
C GLU A 86 -25.72 -6.79 -6.32
N LEU A 87 -25.28 -6.90 -7.59
CA LEU A 87 -24.27 -6.02 -8.16
C LEU A 87 -24.80 -4.59 -8.30
N GLU A 88 -26.02 -4.41 -8.81
CA GLU A 88 -26.71 -3.12 -8.91
C GLU A 88 -26.82 -2.44 -7.53
N ARG A 89 -27.24 -3.17 -6.49
CA ARG A 89 -27.31 -2.63 -5.13
C ARG A 89 -25.94 -2.30 -4.53
N MET A 90 -24.89 -2.99 -4.94
CA MET A 90 -23.54 -2.81 -4.42
C MET A 90 -22.87 -1.56 -4.99
N VAL A 91 -23.05 -1.28 -6.29
CA VAL A 91 -22.49 -0.08 -6.94
C VAL A 91 -23.19 1.21 -6.53
N ASP A 92 -24.44 1.10 -6.06
CA ASP A 92 -25.17 2.23 -5.46
C ASP A 92 -24.60 2.65 -4.08
N ILE A 93 -23.65 1.89 -3.51
CA ILE A 93 -23.04 2.24 -2.24
C ILE A 93 -21.95 3.29 -2.48
N ASN A 94 -22.20 4.51 -2.02
CA ASN A 94 -21.18 5.55 -1.96
C ASN A 94 -20.38 5.47 -0.64
N PRO A 95 -19.12 5.01 -0.64
CA PRO A 95 -18.34 4.83 0.60
C PRO A 95 -18.07 6.14 1.34
N ASP A 96 -18.10 7.29 0.66
CA ASP A 96 -17.87 8.60 1.28
C ASP A 96 -19.02 9.04 2.21
N GLU A 97 -20.16 8.36 2.18
CA GLU A 97 -21.32 8.62 3.05
C GLU A 97 -21.17 7.97 4.44
N PHE A 98 -20.10 7.21 4.68
CA PHE A 98 -19.92 6.40 5.89
C PHE A 98 -18.73 6.88 6.73
N ASP A 99 -19.01 7.26 7.97
CA ASP A 99 -17.98 7.71 8.93
C ASP A 99 -17.18 6.56 9.59
N SER A 100 -17.58 5.30 9.33
CA SER A 100 -16.92 4.14 9.94
C SER A 100 -16.93 2.93 9.01
N ASN A 101 -15.89 2.12 9.14
CA ASN A 101 -15.78 0.83 8.44
C ASN A 101 -16.92 -0.13 8.82
N GLN A 102 -17.41 -0.07 10.07
CA GLN A 102 -18.52 -0.91 10.49
C GLN A 102 -19.82 -0.55 9.77
N ALA A 103 -20.17 0.73 9.69
CA ALA A 103 -21.39 1.17 9.01
C ALA A 103 -21.35 0.84 7.50
N LEU A 104 -20.20 1.05 6.86
CA LEU A 104 -20.01 0.67 5.46
C LEU A 104 -20.15 -0.84 5.26
N LEU A 105 -19.51 -1.64 6.12
CA LEU A 105 -19.58 -3.10 6.05
C LEU A 105 -21.01 -3.61 6.25
N GLU A 106 -21.76 -3.05 7.20
CA GLU A 106 -23.17 -3.36 7.41
C GLU A 106 -24.01 -3.05 6.15
N ARG A 107 -23.82 -1.89 5.52
CA ARG A 107 -24.50 -1.54 4.27
C ARG A 107 -24.17 -2.49 3.11
N MET A 108 -22.89 -2.88 2.97
CA MET A 108 -22.46 -3.86 1.96
C MET A 108 -23.14 -5.22 2.17
N PHE A 109 -23.28 -5.64 3.42
CA PHE A 109 -24.00 -6.87 3.74
C PHE A 109 -25.49 -6.78 3.38
N GLU A 110 -26.14 -5.66 3.70
CA GLU A 110 -27.55 -5.43 3.33
C GLU A 110 -27.75 -5.42 1.82
N ALA A 111 -26.85 -4.77 1.06
CA ALA A 111 -26.88 -4.76 -0.40
C ALA A 111 -26.75 -6.17 -0.99
N ARG A 112 -25.88 -6.99 -0.39
CA ARG A 112 -25.66 -8.35 -0.85
C ARG A 112 -26.86 -9.26 -0.56
N PHE A 113 -27.35 -9.29 0.67
CA PHE A 113 -28.28 -10.33 1.11
C PHE A 113 -29.76 -9.96 1.01
N ASP A 114 -30.07 -8.73 0.61
CA ASP A 114 -31.41 -8.14 0.66
C ASP A 114 -32.01 -8.25 2.08
N SER A 115 -32.06 -7.13 2.79
CA SER A 115 -32.46 -7.05 4.20
C SER A 115 -33.84 -7.68 4.51
N ALA A 116 -34.66 -7.99 3.50
CA ALA A 116 -35.94 -8.67 3.65
C ALA A 116 -35.85 -10.20 3.84
N ALA A 117 -34.76 -10.86 3.42
CA ALA A 117 -34.64 -12.32 3.48
C ALA A 117 -33.29 -12.84 4.04
N GLY A 118 -32.34 -11.94 4.33
CA GLY A 118 -30.97 -12.28 4.72
C GLY A 118 -30.85 -13.17 5.96
N ASN A 119 -30.32 -14.37 5.72
CA ASN A 119 -30.10 -15.44 6.69
C ASN A 119 -29.16 -14.96 7.81
N GLN A 120 -29.72 -14.61 8.98
CA GLN A 120 -29.01 -14.10 10.16
C GLN A 120 -27.78 -14.96 10.55
N ALA A 121 -27.80 -16.25 10.20
CA ALA A 121 -26.69 -17.19 10.36
C ALA A 121 -25.44 -16.85 9.51
N GLU A 122 -25.59 -16.33 8.29
CA GLU A 122 -24.46 -15.93 7.43
C GLU A 122 -23.84 -14.61 7.90
N LEU A 123 -24.68 -13.64 8.28
CA LEU A 123 -24.23 -12.41 8.95
C LEU A 123 -23.45 -12.72 10.25
N LEU A 124 -23.95 -13.66 11.06
CA LEU A 124 -23.26 -14.14 12.26
C LEU A 124 -21.95 -14.88 11.92
N GLY A 125 -21.93 -15.66 10.83
CA GLY A 125 -20.73 -16.37 10.37
C GLY A 125 -19.61 -15.40 9.98
N TYR A 126 -19.93 -14.35 9.21
CA TYR A 126 -18.98 -13.29 8.87
C TYR A 126 -18.56 -12.48 10.09
N ALA A 127 -19.48 -12.14 11.00
CA ALA A 127 -19.15 -11.44 12.24
C ALA A 127 -18.19 -12.27 13.12
N GLU A 128 -18.35 -13.59 13.19
CA GLU A 128 -17.43 -14.48 13.91
C GLU A 128 -16.07 -14.61 13.21
N GLU A 129 -16.02 -14.59 11.88
CA GLU A 129 -14.77 -14.58 11.12
C GLU A 129 -14.00 -13.26 11.29
N PHE A 130 -14.71 -12.14 11.33
CA PHE A 130 -14.15 -10.82 11.65
C PHE A 130 -13.83 -10.65 13.13
N LYS A 131 -14.47 -11.37 14.06
CA LYS A 131 -14.03 -11.41 15.47
C LYS A 131 -12.71 -12.14 15.66
N LYS A 132 -12.42 -13.14 14.82
CA LYS A 132 -11.16 -13.87 14.84
C LYS A 132 -10.02 -13.09 14.18
N ASN A 133 -10.36 -12.20 13.26
CA ASN A 133 -9.42 -11.39 12.49
C ASN A 133 -9.53 -9.89 12.81
N ARG A 134 -8.78 -9.05 12.12
CA ARG A 134 -8.98 -7.59 12.18
C ARG A 134 -10.14 -7.24 11.24
N LEU A 135 -11.08 -6.40 11.70
CA LEU A 135 -12.04 -5.77 10.81
C LEU A 135 -11.33 -5.00 9.69
N PRO A 136 -11.76 -5.15 8.42
CA PRO A 136 -11.23 -4.33 7.33
C PRO A 136 -11.37 -2.85 7.68
N SER A 137 -10.36 -2.06 7.34
CA SER A 137 -10.42 -0.61 7.47
C SER A 137 -11.35 -0.01 6.41
N LEU A 138 -11.74 1.25 6.60
CA LEU A 138 -12.60 1.95 5.65
C LEU A 138 -12.00 1.92 4.23
N ASN A 139 -10.72 2.26 4.11
CA ASN A 139 -9.99 2.22 2.83
C ASN A 139 -10.03 0.83 2.18
N GLU A 140 -9.88 -0.24 2.95
CA GLU A 140 -9.89 -1.60 2.41
C GLU A 140 -11.28 -1.98 1.85
N LEU A 141 -12.35 -1.56 2.51
CA LEU A 141 -13.72 -1.73 2.01
C LEU A 141 -13.98 -0.87 0.78
N THR A 142 -13.51 0.38 0.78
CA THR A 142 -13.57 1.27 -0.39
C THR A 142 -12.85 0.66 -1.59
N TRP A 143 -11.62 0.16 -1.42
CA TRP A 143 -10.87 -0.49 -2.49
C TRP A 143 -11.55 -1.76 -2.99
N TRP A 144 -12.26 -2.47 -2.12
CA TRP A 144 -13.07 -3.60 -2.56
C TRP A 144 -14.23 -3.14 -3.45
N LEU A 145 -14.92 -2.06 -3.08
CA LEU A 145 -15.98 -1.45 -3.91
C LEU A 145 -15.42 -0.91 -5.24
N ASP A 146 -14.23 -0.28 -5.25
CA ASP A 146 -13.54 0.14 -6.49
C ASP A 146 -13.41 -1.03 -7.49
N GLY A 147 -13.21 -2.25 -7.00
CA GLY A 147 -13.13 -3.46 -7.83
C GLY A 147 -14.49 -3.92 -8.35
N VAL A 148 -15.54 -3.76 -7.56
CA VAL A 148 -16.93 -4.04 -7.98
C VAL A 148 -17.35 -3.07 -9.07
N ASP A 149 -17.10 -1.78 -8.88
CA ASP A 149 -17.44 -0.72 -9.84
C ASP A 149 -16.76 -0.96 -11.20
N GLN A 150 -15.48 -1.36 -11.19
CA GLN A 150 -14.76 -1.70 -12.44
C GLN A 150 -15.46 -2.79 -13.26
N VAL A 151 -15.99 -3.82 -12.60
CA VAL A 151 -16.71 -4.88 -13.30
C VAL A 151 -18.06 -4.38 -13.80
N TRP A 152 -18.79 -3.60 -13.00
CA TRP A 152 -20.05 -3.01 -13.39
C TRP A 152 -19.93 -2.11 -14.61
N ASP A 153 -18.94 -1.20 -14.63
CA ASP A 153 -18.65 -0.32 -15.76
C ASP A 153 -18.42 -1.10 -17.07
N GLU A 154 -17.85 -2.31 -16.98
CA GLU A 154 -17.63 -3.16 -18.15
C GLU A 154 -18.89 -3.90 -18.64
N VAL A 155 -19.86 -4.19 -17.76
CA VAL A 155 -21.01 -5.05 -18.07
C VAL A 155 -22.34 -4.31 -18.16
N ALA A 156 -22.49 -3.14 -17.53
CA ALA A 156 -23.76 -2.42 -17.39
C ALA A 156 -24.42 -2.12 -18.74
N ASP A 157 -23.65 -1.64 -19.72
CA ASP A 157 -24.15 -1.31 -21.07
C ASP A 157 -24.45 -2.54 -21.94
N LYS A 158 -24.14 -3.76 -21.46
CA LYS A 158 -24.25 -5.01 -22.22
C LYS A 158 -25.38 -5.92 -21.72
N LEU A 159 -26.01 -5.59 -20.60
CA LEU A 159 -27.11 -6.33 -19.97
C LEU A 159 -28.44 -5.65 -20.28
#